data_AF-A0A6P2BJR2-F1
#
_entry.id   AF-A0A6P2BJR2-F1
#
_cell.length_a   1.000
_cell.length_b   1.000
_cell.length_c   1.000
_cell.angle_alpha   90.00
_cell.angle_beta   90.00
_cell.angle_gamma   90.00
#
_symmetry.space_group_name_H-M   'P 1'
#
loop_
_entity.id
_entity.type
_entity.pdbx_description
1 polymer ?
#
loop_
_entity_poly.entity_id
_entity_poly.type
_entity_poly.pdbx_seq_one_letter_code
_entity_poly.pdbx_strand_id
1 'polypeptide(L)'
;MPPSTDRDIFEDLHIFEMANNHQGSVAHGLRIVEQAARLARKHRIRAAVKLQFRELDSFIHPKARGRDDIKHIPRFESTRLAESEFRQLVEAIRQAGLLAVV
;
A
#
# COMPACT_ATOMS: atom_id res chain seq x y z
N MET A 1 -19.82 -0.76 -32.61
CA MET A 1 -18.38 -0.95 -32.32
C MET A 1 -18.28 -1.57 -30.93
N PRO A 2 -17.69 -2.77 -30.76
CA PRO A 2 -17.30 -3.20 -29.43
C PRO A 2 -16.23 -2.22 -28.90
N PRO A 3 -16.15 -1.94 -27.59
CA PRO A 3 -15.06 -1.16 -27.07
C PRO A 3 -13.74 -1.87 -27.38
N SER A 4 -12.75 -1.15 -27.89
CA SER A 4 -11.41 -1.68 -28.11
C SER A 4 -10.86 -2.22 -26.79
N THR A 5 -10.46 -3.49 -26.77
CA THR A 5 -10.07 -4.22 -25.56
C THR A 5 -8.62 -4.02 -25.11
N ASP A 6 -7.82 -3.21 -25.82
CA ASP A 6 -6.48 -2.84 -25.38
C ASP A 6 -6.47 -1.42 -24.82
N ARG A 7 -6.89 -1.29 -23.57
CA ARG A 7 -6.61 -0.08 -22.78
C ARG A 7 -5.29 -0.31 -22.04
N ASP A 8 -4.33 0.60 -22.17
CA ASP A 8 -3.02 0.45 -21.52
C ASP A 8 -3.20 0.31 -20.00
N ILE A 9 -2.42 -0.57 -19.37
CA ILE A 9 -2.56 -0.85 -17.94
C ILE A 9 -2.31 0.38 -17.06
N PHE A 10 -1.66 1.43 -17.57
CA PHE A 10 -1.40 2.68 -16.91
C PHE A 10 -2.33 3.83 -17.34
N GLU A 11 -3.15 3.63 -18.38
CA GLU A 11 -4.09 4.65 -18.86
C GLU A 11 -5.08 5.06 -17.76
N ASP A 12 -5.11 6.37 -17.47
CA ASP A 12 -5.91 7.03 -16.43
C ASP A 12 -5.82 6.39 -15.04
N LEU A 13 -4.70 5.72 -14.73
CA LEU A 13 -4.49 5.05 -13.45
C LEU A 13 -4.02 6.03 -12.37
N HIS A 14 -4.82 6.17 -11.32
CA HIS A 14 -4.49 6.96 -10.14
C HIS A 14 -3.97 6.04 -9.03
N ILE A 15 -2.80 6.33 -8.46
CA ILE A 15 -2.20 5.49 -7.43
C ILE A 15 -2.27 6.20 -6.07
N PHE A 16 -3.00 5.61 -5.12
CA PHE A 16 -2.96 6.02 -3.72
C PHE A 16 -1.78 5.33 -3.02
N GLU A 17 -0.74 6.09 -2.71
CA GLU A 17 0.44 5.59 -1.99
C GLU A 17 0.13 5.38 -0.50
N MET A 18 0.12 4.12 -0.04
CA MET A 18 -0.04 3.82 1.38
C MET A 18 1.26 4.05 2.16
N ALA A 19 2.42 3.79 1.57
CA ALA A 19 3.72 3.82 2.24
C ALA A 19 3.63 3.15 3.63
N ASN A 20 4.02 3.86 4.70
CA ASN A 20 3.89 3.42 6.09
C ASN A 20 2.68 4.06 6.82
N ASN A 21 1.71 4.62 6.09
CA ASN A 21 0.56 5.31 6.67
C ASN A 21 -0.40 4.37 7.42
N HIS A 22 -0.27 3.06 7.24
CA HIS A 22 -0.93 2.05 8.08
C HIS A 22 -0.42 2.03 9.54
N GLN A 23 0.69 2.70 9.86
CA GLN A 23 1.20 2.86 11.24
C GLN A 23 1.43 1.52 11.97
N GLY A 24 1.86 0.46 11.25
CA GLY A 24 2.00 -0.87 11.85
C GLY A 24 0.67 -1.54 12.25
N SER A 25 -0.46 -1.04 11.76
CA SER A 25 -1.80 -1.56 12.07
C SER A 25 -2.53 -1.99 10.81
N VAL A 26 -2.81 -3.30 10.69
CA VAL A 26 -3.67 -3.85 9.62
C VAL A 26 -5.03 -3.19 9.64
N ALA A 27 -5.67 -3.08 10.80
CA ALA A 27 -6.97 -2.45 10.93
C ALA A 27 -6.97 -1.00 10.40
N HIS A 28 -5.90 -0.24 10.63
CA HIS A 28 -5.78 1.11 10.07
C HIS A 28 -5.56 1.09 8.55
N GLY A 29 -4.70 0.20 8.05
CA GLY A 29 -4.48 0.00 6.62
C GLY A 29 -5.78 -0.36 5.87
N LEU A 30 -6.60 -1.25 6.44
CA LEU A 30 -7.91 -1.62 5.89
C LEU A 30 -8.86 -0.41 5.78
N ARG A 31 -8.87 0.48 6.77
CA ARG A 31 -9.65 1.73 6.70
C ARG A 31 -9.15 2.65 5.59
N ILE A 32 -7.84 2.73 5.36
CA ILE A 32 -7.27 3.51 4.24
C ILE A 32 -7.74 2.94 2.90
N VAL A 33 -7.69 1.61 2.73
CA VAL A 33 -8.16 0.91 1.53
C VAL A 33 -9.65 1.19 1.28
N GLU A 34 -10.48 1.11 2.31
CA GLU A 34 -11.91 1.43 2.23
C GLU A 34 -12.15 2.86 1.75
N GLN A 35 -11.43 3.84 2.31
CA GLN A 35 -11.55 5.24 1.90
C GLN A 35 -11.05 5.49 0.48
N ALA A 36 -9.95 4.86 0.07
CA ALA A 36 -9.44 4.92 -1.30
C ALA A 36 -10.49 4.37 -2.29
N ALA A 37 -11.12 3.25 -1.96
CA ALA A 37 -12.16 2.64 -2.78
C ALA A 37 -13.41 3.51 -2.86
N ARG A 38 -13.81 4.13 -1.75
CA ARG A 38 -14.91 5.10 -1.71
C ARG A 38 -14.64 6.30 -2.61
N LEU A 39 -13.43 6.87 -2.56
CA LEU A 39 -13.03 7.99 -3.42
C LEU A 39 -13.00 7.58 -4.89
N ALA A 40 -12.43 6.42 -5.21
CA ALA A 40 -12.37 5.90 -6.56
C ALA A 40 -13.78 5.78 -7.19
N ARG A 41 -14.73 5.18 -6.45
CA ARG A 41 -16.14 5.09 -6.87
C ARG A 41 -16.80 6.45 -7.00
N LYS A 42 -16.63 7.32 -6.00
CA LYS A 42 -17.23 8.67 -5.97
C LYS A 42 -16.81 9.50 -7.19
N HIS A 43 -15.53 9.43 -7.56
CA HIS A 43 -14.96 10.22 -8.64
C HIS A 43 -14.90 9.48 -9.98
N ARG A 44 -15.37 8.22 -10.03
CA ARG A 44 -15.35 7.36 -11.22
C ARG A 44 -13.94 7.24 -11.84
N ILE A 45 -12.93 7.17 -11.00
CA ILE A 45 -11.52 7.02 -11.43
C ILE A 45 -11.08 5.57 -11.33
N ARG A 46 -10.21 5.17 -12.25
CA ARG A 46 -9.48 3.92 -12.16
C ARG A 46 -8.34 4.11 -11.16
N ALA A 47 -8.30 3.30 -10.12
CA ALA A 47 -7.38 3.52 -9.03
C ALA A 47 -6.67 2.24 -8.55
N ALA A 48 -5.46 2.45 -8.03
CA ALA A 48 -4.67 1.48 -7.33
C ALA A 48 -4.34 1.95 -5.92
N VAL A 49 -3.98 1.00 -5.06
CA VAL A 49 -3.29 1.29 -3.80
C VAL A 49 -1.91 0.67 -3.89
N LYS A 50 -0.89 1.47 -3.57
CA LYS A 50 0.51 1.01 -3.56
C LYS A 50 1.01 0.78 -2.14
N LEU A 51 1.60 -0.39 -1.92
CA LEU A 51 2.26 -0.78 -0.68
C LEU A 51 3.78 -0.63 -0.81
N GLN A 52 4.48 -0.52 0.32
CA GLN A 52 5.95 -0.55 0.35
C GLN A 52 6.41 -1.77 1.13
N PHE A 53 6.92 -2.78 0.43
CA PHE A 53 7.43 -3.99 1.06
C PHE A 53 8.92 -3.83 1.35
N ARG A 54 9.28 -4.08 2.61
CA ARG A 54 10.68 -4.11 3.05
C ARG A 54 10.83 -5.28 3.99
N GLU A 55 11.72 -6.19 3.66
CA GLU A 55 12.21 -7.17 4.63
C GLU A 55 13.20 -6.43 5.54
N LEU A 56 12.71 -5.94 6.68
CA LEU A 56 13.44 -4.98 7.51
C LEU A 56 14.71 -5.60 8.14
N ASP A 57 14.78 -6.92 8.29
CA ASP A 57 15.92 -7.56 8.92
C ASP A 57 17.15 -7.51 7.99
N SER A 58 16.96 -7.71 6.69
CA SER A 58 18.01 -7.54 5.67
C SER A 58 18.17 -6.10 5.19
N PHE A 59 17.10 -5.31 5.21
CA PHE A 59 17.12 -3.92 4.73
C PHE A 59 17.81 -2.95 5.71
N ILE A 60 17.64 -3.14 7.02
CA ILE A 60 18.25 -2.30 8.04
C ILE A 60 19.56 -2.94 8.50
N HIS A 61 20.68 -2.27 8.20
CA HIS A 61 22.00 -2.65 8.67
C HIS A 61 21.99 -2.84 10.21
N PRO A 62 22.59 -3.91 10.79
CA PRO A 62 22.51 -4.20 12.22
C PRO A 62 22.92 -3.04 13.15
N LYS A 63 23.94 -2.25 12.77
CA LYS A 63 24.38 -1.04 13.51
C LYS A 63 23.39 0.13 13.50
N ALA A 64 22.35 0.06 12.67
CA ALA A 64 21.33 1.09 12.55
C ALA A 64 20.03 0.72 13.29
N ARG A 65 19.85 -0.54 13.71
CA ARG A 65 18.61 -0.98 14.36
C ARG A 65 18.42 -0.34 15.72
N GLY A 66 17.18 0.06 16.05
CA GLY A 66 16.83 0.70 17.31
C GLY A 66 17.37 2.13 17.48
N ARG A 67 18.03 2.70 16.47
CA ARG A 67 18.55 4.06 16.52
C ARG A 67 17.48 5.08 16.15
N ASP A 68 17.23 6.01 17.06
CA ASP A 68 16.28 7.11 16.86
C ASP A 68 16.88 8.36 16.22
N ASP A 69 18.21 8.46 16.22
CA ASP A 69 18.96 9.55 15.61
C ASP A 69 19.10 9.41 14.08
N ILE A 70 18.75 8.26 13.50
CA ILE A 70 18.69 8.05 12.06
C ILE A 70 17.26 8.24 11.57
N LYS A 71 17.01 9.33 10.83
CA LYS A 71 15.71 9.80 10.33
C LYS A 71 14.64 8.73 10.03
N HIS A 72 14.97 7.68 9.28
CA HIS A 72 13.98 6.71 8.80
C HIS A 72 13.90 5.43 9.65
N ILE A 73 14.88 5.17 10.52
CA ILE A 73 14.91 3.93 11.32
C ILE A 73 13.68 3.83 12.23
N PRO A 74 13.35 4.84 13.06
CA PRO A 74 12.18 4.75 13.94
C PRO A 74 10.90 4.51 13.16
N ARG A 75 10.77 5.20 12.01
CA ARG A 75 9.58 5.11 11.18
C ARG A 75 9.39 3.71 10.59
N PHE A 76 10.46 3.08 10.10
CA PHE A 76 10.38 1.73 9.54
C PHE A 76 10.12 0.69 10.62
N GLU A 77 10.86 0.75 11.73
CA GLU A 77 10.72 -0.22 12.82
C GLU A 77 9.34 -0.11 13.49
N SER A 78 8.85 1.10 13.78
CA SER A 78 7.58 1.32 14.46
C SER A 78 6.35 0.99 13.60
N THR A 79 6.52 0.79 12.29
CA THR A 79 5.43 0.51 11.36
C THR A 79 5.60 -0.82 10.64
N ARG A 80 6.44 -1.72 11.16
CA ARG A 80 6.60 -3.07 10.63
C ARG A 80 5.24 -3.77 10.53
N LEU A 81 5.04 -4.50 9.43
CA LEU A 81 3.98 -5.48 9.25
C LEU A 81 4.63 -6.80 8.82
N ALA A 82 4.06 -7.92 9.26
CA ALA A 82 4.42 -9.24 8.77
C ALA A 82 3.91 -9.47 7.34
N GLU A 83 4.49 -10.47 6.65
CA GLU A 83 4.06 -10.85 5.30
C GLU A 83 2.56 -11.23 5.26
N SER A 84 2.07 -11.94 6.29
CA SER A 84 0.66 -12.31 6.40
C SER A 84 -0.28 -11.10 6.58
N GLU A 85 0.21 -10.04 7.21
CA GLU A 85 -0.51 -8.78 7.39
C GLU A 85 -0.55 -7.98 6.08
N PHE A 86 0.57 -7.93 5.36
CA PHE A 86 0.59 -7.38 4.01
C PHE A 86 -0.33 -8.14 3.05
N ARG A 87 -0.40 -9.47 3.14
CA ARG A 87 -1.33 -10.29 2.36
C ARG A 87 -2.79 -9.91 2.61
N GLN A 88 -3.17 -9.61 3.85
CA GLN A 88 -4.51 -9.11 4.18
C GLN A 88 -4.81 -7.78 3.50
N LEU A 89 -3.84 -6.86 3.47
CA LEU A 89 -4.01 -5.57 2.78
C LEU A 89 -4.15 -5.75 1.27
N VAL A 90 -3.31 -6.59 0.64
CA VAL A 90 -3.39 -6.88 -0.80
C VAL A 90 -4.75 -7.47 -1.17
N GLU A 91 -5.24 -8.43 -0.38
CA GLU A 91 -6.55 -9.04 -0.61
C GLU A 91 -7.68 -8.02 -0.47
N ALA A 92 -7.66 -7.19 0.58
CA ALA A 92 -8.64 -6.14 0.76
C ALA A 92 -8.64 -5.11 -0.38
N ILE A 93 -7.47 -4.75 -0.92
CA ILE A 93 -7.36 -3.85 -2.09
C ILE A 93 -8.08 -4.47 -3.30
N ARG A 94 -7.83 -5.74 -3.57
CA ARG A 94 -8.45 -6.47 -4.69
C ARG A 94 -9.96 -6.61 -4.50
N GLN A 95 -10.41 -7.01 -3.32
CA GLN A 95 -11.83 -7.14 -2.97
C GLN A 95 -12.59 -5.81 -3.07
N ALA A 96 -11.91 -4.69 -2.81
CA ALA A 96 -12.48 -3.35 -2.94
C ALA A 96 -12.60 -2.86 -4.40
N GLY A 97 -12.16 -3.66 -5.38
CA GLY A 97 -12.18 -3.34 -6.82
C GLY A 97 -11.05 -2.41 -7.25
N LEU A 98 -9.97 -2.32 -6.47
CA LEU A 98 -8.78 -1.52 -6.77
C LEU A 98 -7.64 -2.42 -7.26
N LEU A 99 -6.70 -1.85 -8.01
CA LEU A 99 -5.46 -2.54 -8.36
C LEU A 99 -4.49 -2.50 -7.17
N ALA A 100 -3.80 -3.62 -6.90
CA ALA A 100 -2.73 -3.67 -5.92
C ALA A 100 -1.38 -3.47 -6.63
N VAL A 101 -0.62 -2.47 -6.19
CA VAL A 101 0.77 -2.25 -6.61
C VAL A 101 1.65 -2.58 -5.40
N VAL A 102 2.54 -3.56 -5.55
CA VAL A 102 3.43 -4.05 -4.49
C VAL A 102 4.88 -3.89 -4.88
#